data_AF-A0A6V7I550-F1
#
_entry.id   AF-A0A6V7I550-F1
#
_cell.length_a   1.000
_cell.length_b   1.000
_cell.length_c   1.000
_cell.angle_alpha   90.00
_cell.angle_beta   90.00
_cell.angle_gamma   90.00
#
_symmetry.space_group_name_H-M   'P 1'
#
loop_
_entity.id
_entity.type
_entity.pdbx_description
1 polymer ?
#
loop_
_entity_poly.entity_id
_entity_poly.type
_entity_poly.pdbx_seq_one_letter_code
_entity_poly.pdbx_strand_id
1 'polypeptide(L)'
;VINGNTNTYLESKHELEPAIWASKIRFLPYSYHLRTVCMRVEIYGCLWNDGVVSYSMPQGDKRGNWEFFDTTYDGYWDGELRRGLGQLTDGRTGPDDFKMGYYGYDRALGWVGWKNDTRVGHPLDIKFEFDKVREFSAVHIFCNNQFTKDIQ
;
A
#
# COMPACT_ATOMS: atom_id res chain seq x y z
N VAL A 1 -8.50 -15.69 0.58
CA VAL A 1 -9.53 -16.19 -0.36
C VAL A 1 -10.65 -15.17 -0.37
N ILE A 2 -11.05 -14.68 -1.53
CA ILE A 2 -12.20 -13.76 -1.65
C ILE A 2 -13.45 -14.63 -1.74
N ASN A 3 -14.43 -14.35 -0.88
CA ASN A 3 -15.70 -15.07 -0.93
C ASN A 3 -16.40 -14.75 -2.26
N GLY A 4 -16.80 -15.76 -3.01
CA GLY A 4 -17.47 -15.57 -4.30
C GLY A 4 -19.00 -15.57 -4.17
N ASN A 5 -19.67 -15.76 -5.31
CA ASN A 5 -21.12 -15.86 -5.37
C ASN A 5 -21.66 -17.10 -4.62
N THR A 6 -22.82 -16.92 -4.00
CA THR A 6 -23.61 -18.01 -3.38
C THR A 6 -24.70 -18.56 -4.32
N ASN A 7 -25.02 -17.83 -5.40
CA ASN A 7 -25.98 -18.22 -6.44
C ASN A 7 -25.51 -17.73 -7.82
N THR A 8 -26.28 -18.00 -8.87
CA THR A 8 -25.88 -17.76 -10.27
C THR A 8 -26.33 -16.41 -10.86
N TYR A 9 -27.15 -15.64 -10.15
CA TYR A 9 -27.85 -14.45 -10.69
C TYR A 9 -27.53 -13.16 -9.96
N LEU A 10 -27.10 -13.20 -8.70
CA LEU A 10 -26.62 -12.02 -7.97
C LEU A 10 -25.12 -11.84 -8.16
N GLU A 11 -24.72 -10.59 -8.38
CA GLU A 11 -23.34 -10.16 -8.30
C GLU A 11 -22.80 -10.25 -6.87
N SER A 12 -21.50 -10.46 -6.77
CA SER A 12 -20.75 -10.43 -5.52
C SER A 12 -19.66 -9.39 -5.70
N LYS A 13 -19.75 -8.29 -4.95
CA LYS A 13 -18.82 -7.18 -5.03
C LYS A 13 -17.87 -7.22 -3.84
N HIS A 14 -16.58 -7.10 -4.12
CA HIS A 14 -15.53 -7.02 -3.11
C HIS A 14 -14.68 -5.79 -3.36
N GLU A 15 -14.47 -5.01 -2.31
CA GLU A 15 -13.48 -3.95 -2.31
C GLU A 15 -12.10 -4.57 -2.06
N LEU A 16 -11.11 -4.14 -2.83
CA LEU A 16 -9.73 -4.59 -2.68
C LEU A 16 -9.02 -3.58 -1.79
N GLU A 17 -8.72 -4.00 -0.57
CA GLU A 17 -7.96 -3.21 0.39
C GLU A 17 -6.71 -4.03 0.80
N PRO A 18 -5.50 -3.55 0.45
CA PRO A 18 -5.20 -2.36 -0.35
C PRO A 18 -5.61 -2.50 -1.83
N ALA A 19 -5.69 -1.36 -2.52
CA ALA A 19 -5.84 -1.35 -3.97
C ALA A 19 -4.60 -1.99 -4.64
N ILE A 20 -4.78 -2.53 -5.84
CA ILE A 20 -3.73 -3.26 -6.56
C ILE A 20 -3.34 -2.48 -7.82
N TRP A 21 -2.05 -2.23 -8.02
CA TRP A 21 -1.51 -1.76 -9.28
C TRP A 21 -1.16 -2.95 -10.17
N ALA A 22 -1.88 -3.11 -11.27
CA ALA A 22 -1.63 -4.23 -12.17
C ALA A 22 -1.92 -3.89 -13.63
N SER A 23 -1.06 -4.39 -14.52
CA SER A 23 -1.31 -4.44 -15.96
C SER A 23 -2.04 -5.73 -16.38
N LYS A 24 -2.02 -6.76 -15.52
CA LYS A 24 -2.64 -8.06 -15.75
C LYS A 24 -3.22 -8.59 -14.45
N ILE A 25 -4.47 -9.03 -14.47
CA ILE A 25 -5.14 -9.65 -13.33
C ILE A 25 -5.51 -11.08 -13.69
N ARG A 26 -5.21 -12.03 -12.79
CA ARG A 26 -5.54 -13.44 -12.93
C ARG A 26 -6.53 -13.84 -11.85
N PHE A 27 -7.67 -14.38 -12.27
CA PHE A 27 -8.65 -14.98 -11.37
C PHE A 27 -8.45 -16.50 -11.32
N LEU A 28 -8.32 -17.05 -10.12
CA LEU A 28 -8.19 -18.49 -9.90
C LEU A 28 -9.49 -19.00 -9.25
N PRO A 29 -10.44 -19.56 -10.02
CA PRO A 29 -11.69 -20.04 -9.46
C PRO A 29 -11.42 -21.19 -8.48
N TYR A 30 -12.05 -21.12 -7.30
CA TYR A 30 -11.89 -22.10 -6.24
C TYR A 30 -13.26 -22.57 -5.72
N SER A 31 -13.40 -23.87 -5.52
CA SER A 31 -14.55 -24.49 -4.89
C SER A 31 -14.09 -25.61 -3.96
N TYR A 32 -14.59 -25.61 -2.74
CA TYR A 32 -14.30 -26.67 -1.77
C TYR A 32 -14.87 -28.03 -2.22
N HIS A 33 -16.06 -28.02 -2.83
CA HIS A 33 -16.68 -29.22 -3.39
C HIS A 33 -16.29 -29.41 -4.86
N LEU A 34 -16.20 -30.68 -5.29
CA LEU A 34 -16.01 -31.06 -6.69
C LEU A 34 -17.25 -30.70 -7.51
N ARG A 35 -17.17 -29.60 -8.25
CA ARG A 35 -18.21 -29.13 -9.16
C ARG A 35 -17.60 -28.31 -10.28
N THR A 36 -18.31 -28.19 -11.39
CA THR A 36 -17.96 -27.23 -12.44
C THR A 36 -18.08 -25.82 -11.89
N VAL A 37 -17.03 -25.01 -12.06
CA VAL A 37 -17.01 -23.61 -11.65
C VAL A 37 -17.09 -22.73 -12.89
N CYS A 38 -18.02 -21.77 -12.87
CA CYS A 38 -18.19 -20.76 -13.90
C CYS A 38 -17.94 -19.38 -13.29
N MET A 39 -17.50 -18.43 -14.11
CA MET A 39 -17.14 -17.11 -13.63
C MET A 39 -17.51 -16.04 -14.68
N ARG A 40 -18.04 -14.92 -14.18
CA ARG A 40 -18.20 -13.65 -14.91
C ARG A 40 -17.58 -12.60 -14.00
N VAL A 41 -16.68 -11.79 -14.53
CA VAL A 41 -15.92 -10.81 -13.75
C VAL A 41 -16.09 -9.42 -14.34
N GLU A 42 -16.04 -8.44 -13.46
CA GLU A 42 -15.93 -7.03 -13.79
C GLU A 42 -14.87 -6.42 -12.87
N ILE A 43 -14.09 -5.47 -13.37
CA ILE A 43 -13.01 -4.80 -12.62
C ILE A 43 -13.31 -3.31 -12.58
N TYR A 44 -13.41 -2.77 -11.37
CA TYR A 44 -13.58 -1.34 -11.13
C TYR A 44 -12.26 -0.74 -10.69
N GLY A 45 -11.87 0.36 -11.32
CA GLY A 45 -10.62 1.07 -11.02
C GLY A 45 -10.44 2.29 -11.91
N CYS A 46 -9.23 2.83 -11.94
CA CYS A 46 -8.83 3.96 -12.77
C CYS A 46 -7.49 3.70 -13.44
N LEU A 47 -7.13 4.56 -14.40
CA LEU A 47 -5.80 4.55 -15.00
C LEU A 47 -4.77 5.09 -14.01
N TRP A 48 -3.62 4.42 -13.94
CA TRP A 48 -2.47 4.86 -13.15
C TRP A 48 -1.68 5.92 -13.92
N ASN A 49 -1.95 7.20 -13.64
CA ASN A 49 -1.36 8.33 -14.37
C ASN A 49 -0.02 8.81 -13.79
N ASP A 50 0.19 8.64 -12.49
CA ASP A 50 1.41 9.05 -11.77
C ASP A 50 2.65 8.34 -12.35
N GLY A 51 2.47 7.11 -12.85
CA GLY A 51 3.50 6.39 -13.59
C GLY A 51 4.64 5.86 -12.73
N VAL A 52 4.53 5.94 -11.40
CA VAL A 52 5.45 5.27 -10.49
C VAL A 52 5.29 3.77 -10.66
N VAL A 53 6.39 3.09 -10.99
CA VAL A 53 6.43 1.63 -11.16
C VAL A 53 6.90 0.95 -9.88
N SER A 54 7.83 1.57 -9.18
CA SER A 54 8.25 1.12 -7.86
C SER A 54 8.91 2.25 -7.09
N TYR A 55 8.98 2.12 -5.77
CA TYR A 55 9.90 2.90 -4.96
C TYR A 55 10.77 1.98 -4.12
N SER A 56 11.99 2.43 -3.83
CA SER A 56 12.91 1.77 -2.92
C SER A 56 13.29 2.68 -1.77
N MET A 57 13.27 2.11 -0.57
CA MET A 57 13.57 2.80 0.67
C MET A 57 13.87 1.78 1.77
N PRO A 58 14.63 2.15 2.80
CA PRO A 58 14.68 1.38 4.04
C PRO A 58 13.27 1.18 4.61
N GLN A 59 13.00 0.00 5.16
CA GLN A 59 11.71 -0.23 5.85
C GLN A 59 11.53 0.78 6.99
N GLY A 60 10.27 1.11 7.29
CA GLY A 60 9.92 1.95 8.42
C GLY A 60 10.40 1.39 9.76
N ASP A 61 10.38 2.23 10.79
CA ASP A 61 10.82 1.89 12.13
C ASP A 61 9.65 1.63 13.09
N LYS A 62 9.94 0.87 14.15
CA LYS A 62 9.03 0.69 15.27
C LYS A 62 9.34 1.70 16.37
N ARG A 63 8.31 2.34 16.93
CA ARG A 63 8.39 3.19 18.13
C ARG A 63 7.52 2.61 19.23
N GLY A 64 8.11 2.01 20.27
CA GLY A 64 7.35 1.36 21.34
C GLY A 64 6.45 0.26 20.77
N ASN A 65 5.13 0.40 20.95
CA ASN A 65 4.14 -0.53 20.40
C ASN A 65 3.62 -0.15 19.01
N TRP A 66 4.02 1.00 18.47
CA TRP A 66 3.56 1.48 17.15
C TRP A 66 4.56 1.10 16.07
N GLU A 67 4.09 0.45 15.02
CA GLU A 67 4.88 0.02 13.86
C GLU A 67 4.54 0.92 12.68
N PHE A 68 5.54 1.62 12.15
CA PHE A 68 5.38 2.53 11.00
C PHE A 68 5.92 1.89 9.72
N PHE A 69 5.65 0.60 9.55
CA PHE A 69 6.11 -0.18 8.41
C PHE A 69 5.21 0.03 7.21
N ASP A 70 5.80 -0.15 6.04
CA ASP A 70 5.03 -0.30 4.81
C ASP A 70 4.45 -1.72 4.71
N THR A 71 3.31 -1.95 5.37
CA THR A 71 2.70 -3.29 5.52
C THR A 71 2.02 -3.80 4.25
N THR A 72 1.65 -2.90 3.33
CA THR A 72 1.00 -3.23 2.05
C THR A 72 2.00 -3.30 0.89
N TYR A 73 3.30 -3.14 1.17
CA TYR A 73 4.34 -3.19 0.15
C TYR A 73 4.32 -4.53 -0.59
N ASP A 74 4.15 -4.49 -1.91
CA ASP A 74 3.98 -5.68 -2.76
C ASP A 74 5.29 -6.21 -3.36
N GLY A 75 6.41 -5.55 -3.07
CA GLY A 75 7.74 -5.91 -3.55
C GLY A 75 8.55 -6.78 -2.58
N TYR A 76 9.87 -6.74 -2.75
CA TYR A 76 10.80 -7.44 -1.87
C TYR A 76 11.04 -6.68 -0.58
N TRP A 77 11.10 -7.41 0.53
CA TRP A 77 11.40 -6.88 1.85
C TRP A 77 12.54 -7.68 2.50
N ASP A 78 13.77 -7.13 2.42
CA ASP A 78 14.97 -7.70 3.06
C ASP A 78 15.81 -6.57 3.66
N GLY A 79 15.31 -5.98 4.75
CA GLY A 79 15.84 -4.76 5.38
C GLY A 79 15.55 -3.47 4.59
N GLU A 80 15.57 -3.54 3.27
CA GLU A 80 15.16 -2.51 2.34
C GLU A 80 13.98 -3.01 1.50
N LEU A 81 13.08 -2.08 1.15
CA LEU A 81 11.96 -2.29 0.26
C LEU A 81 12.41 -2.03 -1.17
N ARG A 82 12.15 -2.98 -2.08
CA ARG A 82 12.57 -2.88 -3.48
C ARG A 82 11.55 -3.47 -4.44
N ARG A 83 11.44 -2.87 -5.63
CA ARG A 83 10.66 -3.38 -6.78
C ARG A 83 9.16 -3.56 -6.50
N GLY A 84 8.59 -2.74 -5.64
CA GLY A 84 7.17 -2.73 -5.35
C GLY A 84 6.62 -1.33 -5.07
N LEU A 85 5.32 -1.31 -4.84
CA LEU A 85 4.49 -0.20 -4.42
C LEU A 85 3.78 -0.57 -3.10
N GLY A 86 3.22 0.42 -2.43
CA GLY A 86 2.62 0.24 -1.10
C GLY A 86 1.97 1.53 -0.61
N GLN A 87 2.00 1.76 0.70
CA GLN A 87 1.27 2.87 1.34
C GLN A 87 1.69 4.25 0.83
N LEU A 88 2.91 4.45 0.34
CA LEU A 88 3.33 5.76 -0.17
C LEU A 88 2.64 6.17 -1.47
N THR A 89 2.00 5.23 -2.16
CA THR A 89 1.35 5.46 -3.47
C THR A 89 -0.12 5.07 -3.50
N ASP A 90 -0.69 4.58 -2.39
CA ASP A 90 -2.06 4.03 -2.32
C ASP A 90 -3.19 5.07 -2.39
N GLY A 91 -2.84 6.36 -2.44
CA GLY A 91 -3.79 7.47 -2.50
C GLY A 91 -4.53 7.72 -1.20
N ARG A 92 -4.17 7.03 -0.10
CA ARG A 92 -4.73 7.24 1.23
C ARG A 92 -3.86 8.22 2.01
N THR A 93 -4.48 8.97 2.89
CA THR A 93 -3.80 9.90 3.80
C THR A 93 -3.94 9.41 5.24
N GLY A 94 -2.87 9.51 6.02
CA GLY A 94 -2.90 9.18 7.44
C GLY A 94 -3.68 10.21 8.27
N PRO A 95 -4.21 9.82 9.45
CA PRO A 95 -4.88 10.73 10.37
C PRO A 95 -3.89 11.67 11.08
N ASP A 96 -4.39 12.80 11.59
CA ASP A 96 -3.60 13.78 12.37
C ASP A 96 -2.95 13.14 13.60
N ASP A 97 -3.71 12.34 14.36
CA ASP A 97 -3.17 11.51 15.44
C ASP A 97 -2.62 10.21 14.85
N PHE A 98 -1.29 10.10 14.77
CA PHE A 98 -0.61 8.92 14.24
C PHE A 98 -0.99 7.61 14.96
N LYS A 99 -1.51 7.69 16.19
CA LYS A 99 -1.93 6.51 16.96
C LYS A 99 -3.27 5.95 16.51
N MET A 100 -4.14 6.75 15.89
CA MET A 100 -5.47 6.29 15.47
C MET A 100 -5.38 5.19 14.41
N GLY A 101 -4.39 5.25 13.52
CA GLY A 101 -4.14 4.20 12.52
C GLY A 101 -3.87 2.82 13.11
N TYR A 102 -3.33 2.76 14.33
CA TYR A 102 -3.02 1.50 15.02
C TYR A 102 -4.24 0.86 15.69
N TYR A 103 -5.26 1.65 16.05
CA TYR A 103 -6.49 1.16 16.69
C TYR A 103 -7.61 0.86 15.68
N GLY A 104 -7.45 1.29 14.42
CA GLY A 104 -8.31 0.91 13.32
C GLY A 104 -8.12 -0.56 12.95
N TYR A 105 -9.20 -1.23 12.52
CA TYR A 105 -9.14 -2.59 11.99
C TYR A 105 -8.29 -2.70 10.70
N ASP A 106 -8.02 -1.57 10.05
CA ASP A 106 -7.34 -1.50 8.77
C ASP A 106 -5.87 -1.12 8.96
N ARG A 107 -4.98 -2.12 8.89
CA ARG A 107 -3.52 -1.94 8.95
C ARG A 107 -2.96 -1.14 7.76
N ALA A 108 -3.78 -0.82 6.76
CA ALA A 108 -3.46 0.07 5.65
C ALA A 108 -3.77 1.55 5.94
N LEU A 109 -4.36 1.89 7.11
CA LEU A 109 -4.57 3.27 7.54
C LEU A 109 -3.43 3.67 8.47
N GLY A 110 -2.28 4.01 7.90
CA GLY A 110 -1.06 4.21 8.67
C GLY A 110 -0.16 5.31 8.17
N TRP A 111 0.94 5.47 8.89
CA TRP A 111 2.07 6.28 8.50
C TRP A 111 3.24 5.35 8.25
N VAL A 112 3.98 5.56 7.17
CA VAL A 112 5.34 5.03 7.05
C VAL A 112 6.28 6.05 7.67
N GLY A 113 7.15 5.60 8.57
CA GLY A 113 7.88 6.51 9.44
C GLY A 113 9.20 5.92 9.88
N TRP A 114 10.15 6.80 10.17
CA TRP A 114 11.51 6.42 10.52
C TRP A 114 12.02 7.29 11.66
N LYS A 115 12.95 6.74 12.44
CA LYS A 115 13.65 7.47 13.49
C LYS A 115 14.88 8.15 12.90
N ASN A 116 15.25 9.29 13.47
CA ASN A 116 16.50 9.95 13.12
C ASN A 116 17.71 9.15 13.67
N ASP A 117 17.59 8.67 14.91
CA ASP A 117 18.68 8.01 15.65
C ASP A 117 19.16 6.71 14.98
N THR A 118 18.28 6.02 14.24
CA THR A 118 18.60 4.78 13.52
C THR A 118 19.48 5.02 12.29
N ARG A 119 19.65 6.27 11.86
CA ARG A 119 20.35 6.62 10.61
C ARG A 119 21.76 7.16 10.76
N VAL A 120 22.29 7.28 11.97
CA VAL A 120 23.69 7.72 12.22
C VAL A 120 24.00 9.04 11.47
N GLY A 121 23.03 9.95 11.39
CA GLY A 121 23.16 11.25 10.71
C GLY A 121 22.97 11.24 9.19
N HIS A 122 22.64 10.10 8.57
CA HIS A 122 22.27 10.05 7.16
C HIS A 122 20.81 10.43 6.94
N PRO A 123 20.48 11.18 5.87
CA PRO A 123 19.10 11.47 5.51
C PRO A 123 18.35 10.21 5.08
N LEU A 124 17.02 10.30 5.06
CA LEU A 124 16.16 9.28 4.45
C LEU A 124 16.26 9.39 2.93
N ASP A 125 16.70 8.32 2.27
CA ASP A 125 16.68 8.20 0.82
C ASP A 125 15.50 7.35 0.37
N ILE A 126 14.64 7.91 -0.47
CA ILE A 126 13.58 7.21 -1.18
C ILE A 126 13.80 7.42 -2.67
N LYS A 127 13.88 6.33 -3.44
CA LYS A 127 14.09 6.37 -4.88
C LYS A 127 12.85 5.85 -5.60
N PHE A 128 12.24 6.71 -6.41
CA PHE A 128 11.08 6.37 -7.24
C PHE A 128 11.52 6.06 -8.67
N GLU A 129 11.03 4.95 -9.21
CA GLU A 129 11.21 4.56 -10.61
C GLU A 129 9.90 4.80 -11.38
N PHE A 130 10.00 5.41 -12.55
CA PHE A 130 8.84 5.74 -13.39
C PHE A 130 8.82 4.90 -14.67
N ASP A 131 7.63 4.71 -15.22
CA ASP A 131 7.35 3.93 -16.43
C ASP A 131 8.05 4.45 -17.69
N LYS A 132 8.30 5.77 -17.75
CA LYS A 132 8.98 6.46 -18.84
C LYS A 132 9.62 7.75 -18.36
N VAL A 133 10.43 8.37 -19.21
CA VAL A 133 10.96 9.72 -18.98
C VAL A 133 9.80 10.71 -18.89
N ARG A 134 9.78 11.50 -17.82
CA ARG A 134 8.72 12.46 -17.49
C ARG A 134 9.34 13.81 -17.10
N GLU A 135 8.58 14.87 -17.31
CA GLU A 135 8.88 16.20 -16.79
C GLU A 135 8.18 16.36 -15.43
N PHE A 136 8.94 16.67 -14.38
CA PHE A 136 8.42 16.82 -13.03
C PHE A 136 8.18 18.29 -12.71
N SER A 137 6.93 18.67 -12.46
CA SER A 137 6.56 20.03 -12.05
C SER A 137 6.56 20.21 -10.53
N ALA A 138 6.10 19.19 -9.80
CA ALA A 138 6.00 19.21 -8.35
C ALA A 138 6.09 17.79 -7.77
N VAL A 139 6.43 17.71 -6.48
CA VAL A 139 6.30 16.52 -5.65
C VAL A 139 5.48 16.91 -4.43
N HIS A 140 4.41 16.16 -4.15
CA HIS A 140 3.56 16.36 -2.99
C HIS A 140 3.81 15.23 -2.00
N ILE A 141 4.25 15.59 -0.79
CA ILE A 141 4.51 14.64 0.27
C ILE A 141 3.57 14.99 1.42
N PHE A 142 2.72 14.06 1.80
CA PHE A 142 1.83 14.20 2.94
C PHE A 142 2.58 13.72 4.19
N CYS A 143 2.86 14.64 5.12
CA CYS A 143 3.63 14.37 6.33
C CYS A 143 2.81 14.66 7.58
N ASN A 144 3.07 13.91 8.65
CA ASN A 144 2.52 14.20 9.97
C ASN A 144 3.38 15.25 10.68
N ASN A 145 2.75 16.22 11.36
CA ASN A 145 3.45 17.24 12.14
C ASN A 145 2.96 17.30 13.60
N GLN A 146 2.79 16.15 14.24
CA GLN A 146 2.45 16.05 15.66
C GLN A 146 3.70 16.24 16.53
N PHE A 147 4.31 17.42 16.46
CA PHE A 147 5.57 17.76 17.15
C PHE A 147 5.53 17.58 18.68
N THR A 148 4.34 17.69 19.30
CA THR A 148 4.13 17.40 20.74
C THR A 148 4.41 15.94 21.11
N LYS A 149 4.58 15.07 20.11
CA LYS A 149 4.95 13.67 20.22
C LYS A 149 6.23 13.37 19.45
N ASP A 150 7.09 14.34 19.18
CA ASP A 150 8.35 14.13 18.45
C ASP A 150 8.15 13.54 17.03
N ILE A 151 7.13 14.02 16.31
CA ILE A 151 6.88 13.67 14.90
C ILE A 151 6.89 14.96 14.08
N GLN A 152 7.76 15.00 13.08
CA GLN A 152 8.05 16.14 12.21
C GLN A 152 8.51 15.67 10.84
#